data_AF-A0A851HGM0-F1
#
_entry.id   AF-A0A851HGM0-F1
#
_cell.length_a   1.000
_cell.length_b   1.000
_cell.length_c   1.000
_cell.angle_alpha   90.00
_cell.angle_beta   90.00
_cell.angle_gamma   90.00
#
_symmetry.space_group_name_H-M   'P 1'
#
loop_
_entity.id
_entity.type
_entity.pdbx_description
1 polymer ?
#
loop_
_entity_poly.entity_id
_entity_poly.type
_entity_poly.pdbx_seq_one_letter_code
_entity_poly.pdbx_strand_id
1 'polypeptide(L)'
;MVAADGAQGQQIRADLRYRASQAGRNPDRITTLMGVQPVVAESGVAAEEKLRQLKGLIDPVTALQDLATLFRADPADWSLKDSAAEFLRTQHGATGAEGFENTVAELVAGGITTLGELAMLGAIAQFKPLLVGTADSVAQQMLELVEQGATDRFMIMGTVVPEPFTDFAPVIRLLDEAVPKI
;
A
#
# COMPACT_ATOMS: atom_id res chain seq x y z
N MET A 1 -8.54 -0.49 -5.15
CA MET A 1 -7.81 0.73 -5.54
C MET A 1 -6.40 0.58 -5.08
N VAL A 2 -5.44 0.90 -5.95
CA VAL A 2 -4.02 0.94 -5.61
C VAL A 2 -3.72 2.41 -5.36
N ALA A 3 -3.30 2.74 -4.14
CA ALA A 3 -2.92 4.09 -3.73
C ALA A 3 -1.67 3.97 -2.85
N ALA A 4 -0.72 4.88 -3.02
CA ALA A 4 0.50 4.98 -2.23
C ALA A 4 0.19 5.42 -0.79
N ASP A 5 -0.75 6.37 -0.66
CA ASP A 5 -1.13 7.01 0.59
C ASP A 5 -2.58 7.55 0.54
N GLY A 6 -2.96 8.31 1.59
CA GLY A 6 -4.27 8.94 1.68
C GLY A 6 -4.53 10.04 0.64
N ALA A 7 -3.50 10.81 0.28
CA ALA A 7 -3.64 11.90 -0.69
C ALA A 7 -3.90 11.35 -2.10
N GLN A 8 -3.15 10.31 -2.51
CA GLN A 8 -3.41 9.61 -3.77
C GLN A 8 -4.80 8.98 -3.76
N GLY A 9 -5.20 8.37 -2.63
CA GLY A 9 -6.52 7.79 -2.47
C GLY A 9 -7.65 8.79 -2.74
N GLN A 10 -7.53 10.02 -2.21
CA GLN A 10 -8.50 11.10 -2.46
C GLN A 10 -8.56 11.46 -3.94
N GLN A 11 -7.42 11.62 -4.60
CA GLN A 11 -7.35 11.98 -6.01
C GLN A 11 -8.00 10.92 -6.90
N ILE A 12 -7.67 9.65 -6.68
CA ILE A 12 -8.25 8.54 -7.45
C ILE A 12 -9.76 8.44 -7.19
N ARG A 13 -10.21 8.58 -5.94
CA ARG A 13 -11.63 8.55 -5.61
C ARG A 13 -12.39 9.71 -6.24
N ALA A 14 -11.82 10.92 -6.26
CA ALA A 14 -12.40 12.08 -6.92
C ALA A 14 -12.53 11.87 -8.44
N ASP A 15 -11.47 11.36 -9.09
CA ASP A 15 -11.47 11.06 -10.52
C ASP A 15 -12.52 9.99 -10.89
N LEU A 16 -12.61 8.90 -10.11
CA LEU A 16 -13.61 7.87 -10.33
C LEU A 16 -15.04 8.41 -10.23
N ARG A 17 -15.32 9.24 -9.22
CA ARG A 17 -16.64 9.88 -9.04
C ARG A 17 -16.94 10.86 -10.16
N TYR A 18 -15.96 11.64 -10.61
CA TYR A 18 -16.10 12.54 -11.74
C TYR A 18 -16.47 11.78 -13.02
N ARG A 19 -15.73 10.72 -13.37
CA ARG A 19 -16.01 9.88 -14.55
C ARG A 19 -17.35 9.18 -14.47
N ALA A 20 -17.78 8.76 -13.28
CA ALA A 20 -19.11 8.18 -13.06
C ALA A 20 -20.23 9.17 -13.43
N SER A 21 -20.10 10.41 -12.95
CA SER A 21 -21.04 11.49 -13.26
C SER A 21 -21.08 11.79 -14.76
N GLN A 22 -19.92 11.88 -15.42
CA GLN A 22 -19.83 12.07 -16.88
C GLN A 22 -20.51 10.93 -17.66
N ALA A 23 -20.47 9.71 -17.13
CA ALA A 23 -21.15 8.55 -17.70
C ALA A 23 -22.64 8.44 -17.32
N GLY A 24 -23.24 9.45 -16.66
CA GLY A 24 -24.63 9.43 -16.20
C GLY A 24 -24.92 8.47 -15.05
N ARG A 25 -23.87 7.97 -14.36
CA ARG A 25 -24.00 7.10 -13.18
C ARG A 25 -24.00 7.94 -11.90
N ASN A 26 -24.73 7.49 -10.88
CA ASN A 26 -24.64 8.10 -9.55
C ASN A 26 -23.23 7.82 -8.96
N PRO A 27 -22.40 8.85 -8.68
CA PRO A 27 -21.06 8.69 -8.14
C PRO A 27 -21.03 8.06 -6.73
N ASP A 28 -22.11 8.18 -5.96
CA ASP A 28 -22.21 7.61 -4.60
C ASP A 28 -22.47 6.11 -4.61
N ARG A 29 -22.71 5.51 -5.78
CA ARG A 29 -22.81 4.06 -5.95
C ARG A 29 -21.48 3.38 -6.26
N ILE A 30 -20.38 4.14 -6.37
CA ILE A 30 -19.04 3.58 -6.53
C ILE A 30 -18.39 3.49 -5.15
N THR A 31 -18.21 2.26 -4.68
CA THR A 31 -17.44 1.97 -3.47
C THR A 31 -15.98 1.76 -3.84
N THR A 32 -15.09 2.51 -3.20
CA THR A 32 -13.64 2.32 -3.30
C THR A 32 -13.13 1.47 -2.14
N LEU A 33 -12.26 0.50 -2.45
CA LEU A 33 -11.55 -0.30 -1.46
C LEU A 33 -10.04 -0.02 -1.58
N MET A 34 -9.43 0.58 -0.56
CA MET A 34 -7.97 0.74 -0.49
C MET A 34 -7.33 -0.53 0.08
N GLY A 35 -6.36 -1.08 -0.64
CA GLY A 35 -5.54 -2.18 -0.10
C GLY A 35 -4.60 -1.65 0.98
N VAL A 36 -4.54 -2.31 2.13
CA VAL A 36 -3.62 -1.97 3.23
C VAL A 36 -2.97 -3.24 3.79
N GLN A 37 -1.74 -3.10 4.27
CA GLN A 37 -0.92 -4.16 4.84
C GLN A 37 -0.71 -3.90 6.34
N PRO A 38 -1.61 -4.35 7.24
CA PRO A 38 -1.45 -4.13 8.65
C PRO A 38 -0.40 -5.07 9.28
N VAL A 39 0.41 -4.52 10.18
CA VAL A 39 1.30 -5.26 11.08
C VAL A 39 0.93 -4.86 12.50
N VAL A 40 0.09 -5.69 13.12
CA VAL A 40 -0.47 -5.44 14.46
C VAL A 40 0.29 -6.27 15.49
N ALA A 41 0.59 -5.65 16.64
CA ALA A 41 1.13 -6.31 17.83
C ALA A 41 0.65 -5.61 19.12
N GLU A 42 1.01 -6.15 20.28
CA GLU A 42 0.62 -5.65 21.60
C GLU A 42 1.23 -4.29 21.97
N SER A 43 2.30 -3.87 21.29
CA SER A 43 2.93 -2.56 21.48
C SER A 43 3.52 -2.05 20.17
N GLY A 44 3.76 -0.74 20.07
CA GLY A 44 4.44 -0.17 18.90
C GLY A 44 5.82 -0.78 18.67
N VAL A 45 6.58 -1.01 19.74
CA VAL A 45 7.91 -1.66 19.65
C VAL A 45 7.80 -3.11 19.14
N ALA A 46 6.81 -3.87 19.62
CA ALA A 46 6.56 -5.23 19.15
C ALA A 46 6.12 -5.25 17.69
N ALA A 47 5.35 -4.26 17.24
CA ALA A 47 4.91 -4.16 15.84
C ALA A 47 6.09 -3.86 14.90
N GLU A 48 6.99 -2.96 15.29
CA GLU A 48 8.22 -2.67 14.56
C GLU A 48 9.19 -3.86 14.54
N GLU A 49 9.32 -4.56 15.67
CA GLU A 49 10.08 -5.82 15.75
C GLU A 49 9.53 -6.86 14.77
N LYS A 50 8.21 -7.06 14.79
CA LYS A 50 7.51 -7.97 13.89
C LYS A 50 7.69 -7.58 12.43
N LEU A 51 7.58 -6.29 12.10
CA LEU A 51 7.85 -5.80 10.75
C LEU A 51 9.29 -6.11 10.33
N ARG A 52 10.27 -5.93 11.21
CA ARG A 52 11.67 -6.25 10.93
C ARG A 52 11.88 -7.74 10.69
N GLN A 53 11.25 -8.60 11.49
CA GLN A 53 11.29 -10.05 11.31
C GLN A 53 10.68 -10.45 9.95
N LEU A 54 9.52 -9.90 9.60
CA LEU A 54 8.88 -10.12 8.30
C LEU A 54 9.77 -9.67 7.14
N LYS A 55 10.39 -8.49 7.23
CA LYS A 55 11.37 -8.02 6.24
C LYS A 55 12.59 -8.95 6.16
N GLY A 56 13.01 -9.53 7.28
CA GLY A 56 14.10 -10.50 7.35
C GLY A 56 13.81 -11.83 6.66
N LEU A 57 12.54 -12.14 6.35
CA LEU A 57 12.16 -13.31 5.55
C LEU A 57 12.32 -13.08 4.04
N ILE A 58 12.52 -11.84 3.62
CA ILE A 58 12.60 -11.45 2.20
C ILE A 58 14.05 -11.52 1.75
N ASP A 59 14.31 -12.33 0.72
CA ASP A 59 15.59 -12.29 0.01
C ASP A 59 15.66 -11.03 -0.87
N PRO A 60 16.60 -10.10 -0.62
CA PRO A 60 16.66 -8.85 -1.35
C PRO A 60 16.90 -9.03 -2.86
N VAL A 61 17.66 -10.05 -3.26
CA VAL A 61 17.95 -10.31 -4.67
C VAL A 61 16.69 -10.76 -5.40
N THR A 62 15.93 -11.68 -4.81
CA THR A 62 14.63 -12.11 -5.34
C THR A 62 13.65 -10.94 -5.41
N ALA A 63 13.58 -10.09 -4.37
CA ALA A 63 12.70 -8.92 -4.38
C ALA A 63 13.04 -7.93 -5.52
N LEU A 64 14.34 -7.74 -5.81
CA LEU A 64 14.76 -6.92 -6.96
C LEU A 64 14.37 -7.56 -8.29
N GLN A 65 14.51 -8.89 -8.42
CA GLN A 65 14.09 -9.62 -9.62
C GLN A 65 12.59 -9.49 -9.87
N ASP A 66 11.78 -9.60 -8.83
CA ASP A 66 10.32 -9.42 -8.90
C ASP A 66 9.96 -7.99 -9.32
N LEU A 67 10.61 -6.98 -8.73
CA LEU A 67 10.42 -5.58 -9.12
C LEU A 67 10.80 -5.33 -10.59
N ALA A 68 11.97 -5.82 -11.02
CA ALA A 68 12.42 -5.67 -12.41
C ALA A 68 11.42 -6.35 -13.38
N THR A 69 10.96 -7.55 -13.05
CA THR A 69 9.97 -8.29 -13.83
C THR A 69 8.66 -7.51 -13.96
N LEU A 70 8.19 -6.90 -12.86
CA LEU A 70 6.97 -6.10 -12.84
C LEU A 70 7.07 -4.89 -13.78
N PHE A 71 8.26 -4.29 -13.88
CA PHE A 71 8.57 -3.17 -14.75
C PHE A 71 9.10 -3.56 -16.14
N ARG A 72 9.06 -4.86 -16.51
CA ARG A 72 9.59 -5.39 -17.78
C ARG A 72 11.08 -5.08 -18.02
N ALA A 73 11.84 -4.87 -16.96
CA ALA A 73 13.28 -4.67 -17.00
C ALA A 73 14.04 -6.00 -16.90
N ASP A 74 15.26 -6.06 -17.43
CA ASP A 74 16.18 -7.16 -17.13
C ASP A 74 16.79 -6.91 -15.73
N PRO A 75 16.61 -7.81 -14.75
CA PRO A 75 17.20 -7.64 -13.42
C PRO A 75 18.73 -7.61 -13.42
N ALA A 76 19.40 -8.13 -14.46
CA ALA A 76 20.86 -8.10 -14.56
C ALA A 76 21.43 -6.67 -14.75
N ASP A 77 20.61 -5.73 -15.22
CA ASP A 77 21.00 -4.35 -15.45
C ASP A 77 20.94 -3.47 -14.18
N TRP A 78 20.46 -4.02 -13.06
CA TRP A 78 20.14 -3.25 -11.86
C TRP A 78 20.73 -3.85 -10.58
N SER A 79 21.01 -2.97 -9.63
CA SER A 79 21.50 -3.29 -8.29
C SER A 79 20.59 -2.70 -7.21
N LEU A 80 20.61 -3.29 -6.01
CA LEU A 80 19.86 -2.80 -4.86
C LEU A 80 20.20 -1.36 -4.46
N LYS A 81 21.37 -0.86 -4.85
CA LYS A 81 21.84 0.49 -4.50
C LYS A 81 21.49 1.53 -5.55
N ASP A 82 20.98 1.12 -6.69
CA ASP A 82 20.66 2.03 -7.78
C ASP A 82 19.47 2.92 -7.41
N SER A 83 19.38 4.07 -8.06
CA SER A 83 18.32 5.04 -7.79
C SER A 83 16.96 4.51 -8.23
N ALA A 84 15.99 4.51 -7.31
CA ALA A 84 14.61 4.17 -7.64
C ALA A 84 14.01 5.13 -8.68
N ALA A 85 14.35 6.43 -8.58
CA ALA A 85 13.87 7.44 -9.54
C ALA A 85 14.44 7.24 -10.94
N GLU A 86 15.73 6.88 -11.05
CA GLU A 86 16.34 6.59 -12.35
C GLU A 86 15.74 5.34 -13.00
N PHE A 87 15.51 4.30 -12.20
CA PHE A 87 14.84 3.09 -12.67
C PHE A 87 13.46 3.39 -13.24
N LEU A 88 12.60 4.10 -12.48
CA LEU A 88 11.26 4.44 -12.96
C LEU A 88 11.28 5.31 -14.21
N ARG A 89 12.21 6.26 -14.32
CA ARG A 89 12.39 7.08 -15.53
C ARG A 89 12.79 6.22 -16.73
N THR A 90 13.64 5.21 -16.53
CA THR A 90 14.14 4.34 -17.59
C THR A 90 13.07 3.35 -18.05
N GLN A 91 12.24 2.86 -17.13
CA GLN A 91 11.16 1.89 -17.39
C GLN A 91 9.78 2.53 -17.58
N HIS A 92 9.72 3.84 -17.80
CA HIS A 92 8.45 4.57 -17.94
C HIS A 92 7.64 4.05 -19.13
N GLY A 93 6.38 3.71 -18.89
CA GLY A 93 5.43 3.16 -19.86
C GLY A 93 5.63 1.66 -20.15
N ALA A 94 6.60 0.99 -19.51
CA ALA A 94 6.92 -0.40 -19.80
C ALA A 94 5.86 -1.38 -19.30
N THR A 95 5.11 -1.03 -18.25
CA THR A 95 4.13 -1.95 -17.63
C THR A 95 2.83 -2.05 -18.41
N GLY A 96 2.49 -1.03 -19.20
CA GLY A 96 1.17 -0.85 -19.80
C GLY A 96 0.08 -0.47 -18.77
N ALA A 97 0.44 -0.20 -17.52
CA ALA A 97 -0.43 0.14 -16.42
C ALA A 97 -0.03 1.49 -15.81
N GLU A 98 -0.35 2.58 -16.49
CA GLU A 98 -0.01 3.95 -16.09
C GLU A 98 -0.39 4.27 -14.63
N GLY A 99 -1.58 3.84 -14.18
CA GLY A 99 -2.00 4.03 -12.79
C GLY A 99 -1.10 3.33 -11.77
N PHE A 100 -0.57 2.16 -12.11
CA PHE A 100 0.39 1.46 -11.25
C PHE A 100 1.74 2.19 -11.22
N GLU A 101 2.27 2.59 -12.37
CA GLU A 101 3.52 3.35 -12.46
C GLU A 101 3.44 4.67 -11.68
N ASN A 102 2.32 5.39 -11.78
CA ASN A 102 2.08 6.61 -11.03
C ASN A 102 2.07 6.38 -9.51
N THR A 103 1.43 5.31 -9.02
CA THR A 103 1.51 4.94 -7.59
C THR A 103 2.94 4.68 -7.14
N VAL A 104 3.73 3.95 -7.93
CA VAL A 104 5.13 3.67 -7.57
C VAL A 104 5.98 4.95 -7.61
N ALA A 105 5.74 5.83 -8.58
CA ALA A 105 6.40 7.13 -8.68
C ALA A 105 6.11 8.04 -7.47
N GLU A 106 4.88 8.04 -6.97
CA GLU A 106 4.52 8.79 -5.77
C GLU A 106 5.22 8.26 -4.52
N LEU A 107 5.38 6.94 -4.38
CA LEU A 107 6.16 6.35 -3.29
C LEU A 107 7.64 6.77 -3.35
N VAL A 108 8.23 6.83 -4.54
CA VAL A 108 9.60 7.33 -4.75
C VAL A 108 9.70 8.82 -4.43
N ALA A 109 8.74 9.62 -4.87
CA ALA A 109 8.66 11.05 -4.52
C ALA A 109 8.48 11.29 -3.02
N GLY A 110 7.81 10.36 -2.32
CA GLY A 110 7.58 10.39 -0.88
C GLY A 110 8.78 9.99 -0.01
N GLY A 111 9.88 9.54 -0.61
CA GLY A 111 11.14 9.32 0.11
C GLY A 111 11.84 7.98 -0.11
N ILE A 112 11.33 7.10 -0.98
CA ILE A 112 12.06 5.88 -1.37
C ILE A 112 13.17 6.26 -2.35
N THR A 113 14.42 6.01 -1.97
CA THR A 113 15.59 6.50 -2.71
C THR A 113 16.25 5.43 -3.56
N THR A 114 16.29 4.18 -3.07
CA THR A 114 17.01 3.08 -3.71
C THR A 114 16.08 1.96 -4.21
N LEU A 115 16.55 1.20 -5.20
CA LEU A 115 15.83 0.02 -5.67
C LEU A 115 15.67 -1.05 -4.58
N GLY A 116 16.61 -1.17 -3.65
CA GLY A 116 16.48 -2.07 -2.51
C GLY A 116 15.32 -1.70 -1.58
N GLU A 117 15.15 -0.41 -1.28
CA GLU A 117 14.01 0.07 -0.50
C GLU A 117 12.68 -0.15 -1.24
N LEU A 118 12.67 0.14 -2.54
CA LEU A 118 11.48 -0.02 -3.37
C LEU A 118 11.06 -1.48 -3.52
N ALA A 119 12.03 -2.37 -3.79
CA ALA A 119 11.84 -3.80 -3.91
C ALA A 119 11.36 -4.40 -2.59
N MET A 120 11.94 -3.98 -1.46
CA MET A 120 11.50 -4.42 -0.13
C MET A 120 10.05 -4.02 0.14
N LEU A 121 9.65 -2.78 -0.20
CA LEU A 121 8.26 -2.34 -0.06
C LEU A 121 7.31 -3.13 -0.98
N GLY A 122 7.73 -3.36 -2.23
CA GLY A 122 6.99 -4.18 -3.20
C GLY A 122 6.76 -5.60 -2.69
N ALA A 123 7.80 -6.23 -2.13
CA ALA A 123 7.74 -7.59 -1.62
C ALA A 123 6.85 -7.71 -0.37
N ILE A 124 6.97 -6.79 0.60
CA ILE A 124 6.24 -6.91 1.87
C ILE A 124 4.78 -6.41 1.80
N ALA A 125 4.51 -5.40 0.97
CA ALA A 125 3.24 -4.68 0.97
C ALA A 125 2.67 -4.41 -0.43
N GLN A 126 3.30 -4.89 -1.50
CA GLN A 126 2.81 -4.72 -2.87
C GLN A 126 2.51 -3.25 -3.21
N PHE A 127 3.36 -2.34 -2.73
CA PHE A 127 3.24 -0.89 -2.91
C PHE A 127 1.95 -0.30 -2.30
N LYS A 128 1.41 -0.95 -1.26
CA LYS A 128 0.27 -0.46 -0.48
C LYS A 128 0.74 0.13 0.85
N PRO A 129 -0.08 0.96 1.52
CA PRO A 129 0.23 1.46 2.85
C PRO A 129 0.49 0.33 3.85
N LEU A 130 1.62 0.41 4.55
CA LEU A 130 1.95 -0.42 5.70
C LEU A 130 1.44 0.27 6.97
N LEU A 131 0.46 -0.34 7.64
CA LEU A 131 -0.10 0.19 8.87
C LEU A 131 0.48 -0.59 10.04
N VAL A 132 1.43 0.01 10.76
CA VAL A 132 2.24 -0.68 11.77
C VAL A 132 1.93 -0.10 13.14
N GLY A 133 1.62 -0.95 14.12
CA GLY A 133 1.40 -0.50 15.49
C GLY A 133 0.53 -1.41 16.35
N THR A 134 -0.04 -0.82 17.40
CA THR A 134 -1.07 -1.47 18.21
C THR A 134 -2.40 -1.52 17.48
N ALA A 135 -3.35 -2.32 17.99
CA ALA A 135 -4.69 -2.38 17.43
C ALA A 135 -5.36 -0.99 17.37
N ASP A 136 -5.25 -0.21 18.45
CA ASP A 136 -5.76 1.17 18.51
C ASP A 136 -5.09 2.10 17.49
N SER A 137 -3.77 2.02 17.38
CA SER A 137 -3.02 2.87 16.44
C SER A 137 -3.36 2.55 14.99
N VAL A 138 -3.49 1.26 14.65
CA VAL A 138 -3.87 0.84 13.29
C VAL A 138 -5.32 1.21 13.00
N ALA A 139 -6.24 1.02 13.95
CA ALA A 139 -7.63 1.48 13.80
C ALA A 139 -7.69 2.99 13.54
N GLN A 140 -6.92 3.78 14.29
CA GLN A 140 -6.85 5.23 14.11
C GLN A 140 -6.30 5.62 12.73
N GLN A 141 -5.22 5.00 12.28
CA GLN A 141 -4.67 5.23 10.92
C GLN A 141 -5.71 4.90 9.83
N MET A 142 -6.50 3.84 10.01
CA MET A 142 -7.57 3.49 9.07
C MET A 142 -8.74 4.49 9.11
N LEU A 143 -9.13 4.97 10.29
CA LEU A 143 -10.16 6.00 10.43
C LEU A 143 -9.72 7.31 9.77
N GLU A 144 -8.48 7.73 9.96
CA GLU A 144 -7.92 8.93 9.32
C GLU A 144 -8.01 8.86 7.79
N LEU A 145 -7.70 7.70 7.19
CA LEU A 145 -7.83 7.50 5.74
C LEU A 145 -9.30 7.63 5.27
N VAL A 146 -10.26 7.18 6.06
CA VAL A 146 -11.70 7.33 5.73
C VAL A 146 -12.17 8.77 5.93
N GLU A 147 -11.80 9.41 7.04
CA GLU A 147 -12.17 10.79 7.38
C GLU A 147 -11.65 11.80 6.36
N GLN A 148 -10.42 11.56 5.86
CA GLN A 148 -9.82 12.34 4.78
C GLN A 148 -10.46 12.07 3.41
N GLY A 149 -11.38 11.10 3.32
CA GLY A 149 -12.06 10.73 2.08
C GLY A 149 -11.17 9.96 1.10
N ALA A 150 -10.10 9.33 1.58
CA ALA A 150 -9.19 8.55 0.75
C ALA A 150 -9.79 7.22 0.30
N THR A 151 -10.69 6.63 1.09
CA THR A 151 -11.38 5.40 0.73
C THR A 151 -12.70 5.22 1.46
N ASP A 152 -13.60 4.41 0.91
CA ASP A 152 -14.85 4.03 1.60
C ASP A 152 -14.65 2.80 2.47
N ARG A 153 -13.72 1.90 2.09
CA ARG A 153 -13.48 0.60 2.74
C ARG A 153 -12.05 0.15 2.52
N PHE A 154 -11.66 -0.92 3.22
CA PHE A 154 -10.33 -1.51 3.11
C PHE A 154 -10.36 -2.94 2.57
N MET A 155 -9.31 -3.28 1.82
CA MET A 155 -8.92 -4.65 1.52
C MET A 155 -7.70 -4.98 2.36
N ILE A 156 -7.85 -5.92 3.30
CA ILE A 156 -6.79 -6.30 4.22
C ILE A 156 -5.91 -7.37 3.59
N MET A 157 -4.62 -7.08 3.50
CA MET A 157 -3.61 -7.98 2.94
C MET A 157 -2.76 -8.54 4.08
N GLY A 158 -2.43 -9.84 4.03
CA GLY A 158 -1.60 -10.50 5.06
C GLY A 158 -0.25 -10.91 4.48
N THR A 159 0.84 -10.67 5.22
CA THR A 159 2.21 -10.99 4.77
C THR A 159 2.51 -12.49 4.83
N VAL A 160 2.25 -13.14 5.97
CA VAL A 160 2.44 -14.58 6.19
C VAL A 160 1.20 -15.08 6.89
N VAL A 161 0.38 -15.89 6.22
CA VAL A 161 -0.94 -16.29 6.74
C VAL A 161 -0.84 -17.56 7.59
N PRO A 162 -1.71 -17.72 8.63
CA PRO A 162 -2.91 -16.93 8.93
C PRO A 162 -2.72 -15.75 9.91
N GLU A 163 -1.54 -15.59 10.52
CA GLU A 163 -1.31 -14.75 11.71
C GLU A 163 -1.81 -13.30 11.58
N PRO A 164 -1.54 -12.55 10.49
CA PRO A 164 -2.02 -11.18 10.31
C PRO A 164 -3.53 -11.03 10.46
N PHE A 165 -4.33 -12.04 10.08
CA PHE A 165 -5.78 -11.97 10.23
C PHE A 165 -6.22 -12.21 11.67
N THR A 166 -5.49 -13.02 12.43
CA THR A 166 -5.71 -13.17 13.87
C THR A 166 -5.34 -11.89 14.62
N ASP A 167 -4.19 -11.30 14.30
CA ASP A 167 -3.70 -10.09 14.94
C ASP A 167 -4.53 -8.85 14.58
N PHE A 168 -5.19 -8.86 13.42
CA PHE A 168 -6.09 -7.81 12.98
C PHE A 168 -7.49 -7.88 13.61
N ALA A 169 -7.89 -9.02 14.18
CA ALA A 169 -9.23 -9.20 14.75
C ALA A 169 -9.62 -8.14 15.82
N PRO A 170 -8.72 -7.68 16.71
CA PRO A 170 -9.01 -6.59 17.64
C PRO A 170 -9.27 -5.25 16.93
N VAL A 171 -8.60 -4.96 15.81
CA VAL A 171 -8.81 -3.74 15.02
C VAL A 171 -10.25 -3.67 14.51
N ILE A 172 -10.79 -4.80 14.04
CA ILE A 172 -12.19 -4.88 13.57
C ILE A 172 -13.17 -4.43 14.67
N ARG A 173 -12.97 -4.90 15.91
CA ARG A 173 -13.84 -4.51 17.03
C ARG A 173 -13.81 -3.02 17.31
N LEU A 174 -12.62 -2.43 17.29
CA LEU A 174 -12.43 -0.99 17.52
C LEU A 174 -13.10 -0.15 16.43
N LEU A 175 -13.00 -0.57 15.16
CA LEU A 175 -13.67 0.09 14.05
C LEU A 175 -15.20 0.00 14.15
N ASP A 176 -15.74 -1.15 14.59
CA ASP A 176 -17.18 -1.34 14.80
C ASP A 176 -17.74 -0.46 15.95
N GLU A 177 -16.93 -0.18 16.97
CA GLU A 177 -17.29 0.70 18.09
C GLU A 177 -17.22 2.19 17.72
N ALA A 178 -16.29 2.56 16.83
CA ALA A 178 -16.07 3.94 16.40
C ALA A 178 -17.13 4.45 15.40
N VAL A 179 -17.77 3.56 14.63
CA VAL A 179 -18.78 3.95 13.63
C VAL A 179 -20.16 3.98 14.28
N PRO A 180 -20.89 5.12 14.27
CA PRO A 180 -22.29 5.15 14.69
C PRO A 180 -23.09 4.15 13.87
N LYS A 181 -23.81 3.23 14.53
CA LYS A 181 -24.71 2.31 13.84
C LYS A 181 -25.76 3.12 13.08
N ILE A 182 -25.72 3.04 11.76
CA ILE A 182 -26.68 3.64 10.83
C ILE A 182 -28.02 2.91 10.94
#